data_AF-A0A562C8C5-F1
#
_entry.id   AF-A0A562C8C5-F1
#
_cell.length_a   1.000
_cell.length_b   1.000
_cell.length_c   1.000
_cell.angle_alpha   90.00
_cell.angle_beta   90.00
_cell.angle_gamma   90.00
#
_symmetry.space_group_name_H-M   'P 1'
#
loop_
_entity.id
_entity.type
_entity.pdbx_description
1 polymer ?
#
loop_
_entity_poly.entity_id
_entity_poly.type
_entity_poly.pdbx_seq_one_letter_code
_entity_poly.pdbx_strand_id
1 'polypeptide(L)'
;MAKDANADELVDQLRDQFNKQIQDTIRGLPPYQSLQLADSLCRIQLDVLAGTRVLFKAKRKVDREAVIEAWRKGATIETLMRDFNISQSYAYEILPAKSRRKRRQQRGGG
;
A
#
# COMPACT_ATOMS: atom_id res chain seq x y z
N MET A 1 -2.04 -0.35 -7.67
CA MET A 1 -1.50 0.33 -6.47
C MET A 1 -1.91 -0.51 -5.27
N ALA A 2 -0.96 -1.01 -4.46
CA ALA A 2 -1.31 -1.70 -3.22
C ALA A 2 -1.54 -0.61 -2.17
N LYS A 3 -2.76 -0.49 -1.66
CA LYS A 3 -3.02 0.34 -0.48
C LYS A 3 -2.22 -0.25 0.68
N ASP A 4 -1.46 0.58 1.39
CA ASP A 4 -0.88 0.18 2.66
C ASP A 4 -2.06 -0.08 3.61
N ALA A 5 -2.42 -1.34 3.78
CA ALA A 5 -3.49 -1.76 4.69
C ALA A 5 -2.88 -2.04 6.06
N ASN A 6 -3.48 -1.48 7.12
CA ASN A 6 -3.06 -1.81 8.47
C ASN A 6 -3.43 -3.29 8.76
N ALA A 7 -2.57 -4.00 9.48
CA ALA A 7 -2.83 -5.38 9.88
C ALA A 7 -4.15 -5.50 10.65
N ASP A 8 -4.45 -4.53 11.52
CA ASP A 8 -5.70 -4.50 12.28
C ASP A 8 -6.93 -4.38 11.34
N GLU A 9 -6.85 -3.53 10.31
CA GLU A 9 -7.92 -3.38 9.32
C GLU A 9 -8.14 -4.65 8.49
N LEU A 10 -7.06 -5.41 8.22
CA LEU A 10 -7.15 -6.70 7.52
C LEU A 10 -7.78 -7.77 8.41
N VAL A 11 -7.48 -7.77 9.71
CA VAL A 11 -8.10 -8.68 10.69
C VAL A 11 -9.59 -8.38 10.85
N ASP A 12 -9.98 -7.10 10.90
CA ASP A 12 -11.38 -6.70 10.97
C ASP A 12 -12.16 -7.13 9.70
N GLN A 13 -11.57 -6.93 8.52
CA GLN A 13 -12.17 -7.39 7.26
C GLN A 13 -12.33 -8.92 7.24
N LEU A 14 -11.36 -9.66 7.75
CA LEU A 14 -11.42 -11.12 7.85
C LEU A 14 -12.54 -11.55 8.80
N ARG A 15 -12.65 -10.90 9.97
CA ARG A 15 -13.71 -11.15 10.95
C ARG A 15 -15.09 -10.91 10.35
N ASP A 16 -15.27 -9.81 9.63
CA ASP A 16 -16.53 -9.49 8.96
C ASP A 16 -16.92 -10.53 7.92
N GLN A 17 -15.95 -11.06 7.17
CA GLN A 17 -16.19 -12.12 6.19
C GLN A 17 -16.57 -13.44 6.85
N PHE A 18 -15.86 -13.84 7.92
CA PHE A 18 -16.24 -15.04 8.68
C PHE A 18 -17.64 -14.90 9.26
N ASN A 19 -17.98 -13.76 9.86
CA ASN A 19 -19.30 -13.53 10.42
C ASN A 19 -20.39 -13.66 9.36
N LYS A 20 -20.20 -13.07 8.17
CA LYS A 20 -21.15 -13.21 7.05
C LYS A 20 -21.34 -14.67 6.64
N GLN A 21 -20.24 -15.39 6.41
CA GLN A 21 -20.32 -16.80 6.00
C GLN A 21 -20.96 -17.69 7.06
N ILE A 22 -20.71 -17.44 8.35
CA ILE A 22 -21.31 -18.21 9.45
C ILE A 22 -22.83 -17.99 9.46
N GLN A 23 -23.30 -16.75 9.33
CA GLN A 23 -24.73 -16.43 9.30
C GLN A 23 -25.42 -17.04 8.07
N ASP A 24 -24.75 -17.05 6.91
CA ASP A 24 -25.28 -17.65 5.68
C ASP A 24 -25.37 -19.17 5.78
N THR A 25 -24.42 -19.80 6.47
CA THR A 25 -24.30 -21.26 6.56
C THR A 25 -25.16 -21.85 7.69
N ILE A 26 -25.17 -21.22 8.86
CA ILE A 26 -25.84 -21.72 10.06
C ILE A 26 -27.13 -20.92 10.28
N ARG A 27 -28.21 -21.39 9.66
CA ARG A 27 -29.54 -20.76 9.83
C ARG A 27 -29.99 -20.86 11.28
N GLY A 28 -30.43 -19.72 11.83
CA GLY A 28 -30.97 -19.62 13.19
C GLY A 28 -29.92 -19.35 14.27
N LEU A 29 -28.64 -19.19 13.90
CA LEU A 29 -27.61 -18.80 14.85
C LEU A 29 -27.83 -17.33 15.30
N PRO A 30 -27.85 -17.05 16.62
CA PRO A 30 -27.92 -15.68 17.11
C PRO A 30 -26.72 -14.82 16.62
N PRO A 31 -26.93 -13.54 16.25
CA PRO A 31 -25.88 -12.69 15.71
C PRO A 31 -24.64 -12.57 16.61
N TYR A 32 -24.84 -12.52 17.93
CA TYR A 32 -23.74 -12.46 18.89
C TYR A 32 -22.87 -13.73 18.88
N GLN A 33 -23.47 -14.91 18.76
CA GLN A 33 -22.72 -16.18 18.70
C GLN A 33 -21.93 -16.28 17.40
N SER A 34 -22.48 -15.77 16.29
CA SER A 34 -21.75 -15.68 15.02
C SER A 34 -20.49 -14.81 15.12
N LEU A 35 -20.59 -13.67 15.79
CA LEU A 35 -19.44 -12.79 16.04
C LEU A 35 -18.38 -13.47 16.92
N GLN A 36 -18.78 -14.16 17.98
CA GLN A 36 -17.85 -14.91 18.84
C GLN A 36 -17.12 -16.03 18.08
N LEU A 37 -17.82 -16.71 17.17
CA LEU A 37 -17.21 -17.73 16.31
C LEU A 37 -16.24 -17.09 15.32
N ALA A 38 -16.60 -15.95 14.71
CA ALA A 38 -15.70 -15.21 13.83
C ALA A 38 -14.42 -14.76 14.56
N ASP A 39 -14.53 -14.27 15.79
CA ASP A 39 -13.38 -13.91 16.64
C ASP A 39 -12.46 -15.12 16.90
N SER A 40 -13.07 -16.26 17.22
CA SER A 40 -12.35 -17.50 17.48
C SER A 40 -11.61 -17.99 16.24
N LEU A 41 -12.24 -17.91 15.07
CA LEU A 41 -11.61 -18.26 13.78
C LEU A 41 -10.45 -17.33 13.44
N CYS A 42 -10.60 -16.02 13.61
CA CYS A 42 -9.50 -15.08 13.42
C CYS A 42 -8.31 -15.41 14.33
N ARG A 43 -8.56 -15.74 15.60
CA ARG A 43 -7.50 -16.12 16.54
C ARG A 43 -6.78 -17.40 16.11
N ILE A 44 -7.52 -18.45 15.75
CA ILE A 44 -6.93 -19.70 15.24
C ILE A 44 -6.10 -19.43 13.98
N GLN A 45 -6.60 -18.60 13.06
CA GLN A 45 -5.89 -18.26 11.84
C GLN A 45 -4.57 -17.53 12.13
N LEU A 46 -4.58 -16.59 13.07
CA LEU A 46 -3.38 -15.88 13.51
C LEU A 46 -2.38 -16.84 14.18
N ASP A 47 -2.84 -17.76 15.02
CA ASP A 47 -2.00 -18.77 15.68
C ASP A 47 -1.35 -19.72 14.66
N VAL A 48 -2.12 -20.18 13.66
CA VAL A 48 -1.60 -20.99 12.54
C VAL A 48 -0.53 -20.22 11.78
N LEU A 49 -0.74 -18.92 11.53
CA LEU A 49 0.20 -18.08 10.78
C LEU A 49 1.44 -17.69 11.60
N ALA A 50 1.35 -17.60 12.93
CA ALA A 50 2.45 -17.18 13.80
C ALA A 50 3.68 -18.11 13.70
N GLY A 51 3.47 -19.39 13.39
CA GLY A 51 4.53 -20.38 13.16
C GLY A 51 5.01 -20.46 11.71
N THR A 52 4.42 -19.71 10.78
CA THR A 52 4.73 -19.80 9.35
C THR A 52 5.70 -18.71 8.90
N ARG A 53 6.67 -19.10 8.08
CA ARG A 53 7.65 -18.16 7.52
C ARG A 53 7.04 -17.44 6.31
N VAL A 54 6.79 -16.15 6.44
CA VAL A 54 6.32 -15.31 5.33
C VAL A 54 7.44 -15.14 4.30
N LEU A 55 7.27 -15.72 3.11
CA LEU A 55 8.26 -15.66 2.02
C LEU A 55 8.26 -14.30 1.29
N PHE A 56 7.18 -13.54 1.38
CA PHE A 56 7.10 -12.20 0.79
C PHE A 56 7.75 -11.18 1.71
N LYS A 57 9.00 -10.79 1.41
CA LYS A 57 9.57 -9.55 1.95
C LYS A 57 8.66 -8.40 1.53
N ALA A 58 8.20 -7.61 2.51
CA ALA A 58 7.57 -6.32 2.24
C ALA A 58 8.44 -5.52 1.25
N LYS A 59 7.83 -4.94 0.22
CA LYS A 59 8.57 -4.11 -0.76
C LYS A 59 9.34 -3.04 0.02
N ARG A 60 10.61 -2.84 -0.35
CA ARG A 60 11.48 -1.83 0.25
C ARG A 60 10.73 -0.50 0.29
N LYS A 61 10.59 0.09 1.48
CA LYS A 61 9.93 1.39 1.66
C LYS A 61 10.71 2.42 0.85
N VAL A 62 10.07 3.01 -0.15
CA VAL A 62 10.68 4.03 -1.02
C VAL A 62 10.56 5.38 -0.32
N ASP A 63 11.66 6.10 -0.20
CA ASP A 63 11.65 7.48 0.29
C ASP A 63 11.07 8.40 -0.80
N ARG A 64 9.78 8.70 -0.67
CA ARG A 64 9.03 9.53 -1.60
C ARG A 64 9.57 10.96 -1.69
N GLU A 65 10.05 11.51 -0.57
CA GLU A 65 10.57 12.88 -0.54
C GLU A 65 11.88 12.98 -1.31
N ALA A 66 12.78 12.01 -1.13
CA ALA A 66 14.03 11.94 -1.87
C ALA A 66 13.80 11.81 -3.39
N VAL A 67 12.80 11.03 -3.83
CA VAL A 67 12.42 10.93 -5.26
C VAL A 67 11.93 12.26 -5.81
N ILE A 68 11.07 12.97 -5.07
CA ILE A 68 10.54 14.28 -5.48
C ILE A 68 11.65 15.33 -5.50
N GLU A 69 12.58 15.30 -4.56
CA GLU A 69 13.72 16.22 -4.54
C GLU A 69 14.66 15.99 -5.74
N ALA A 70 14.98 14.72 -6.05
CA ALA A 70 15.78 14.36 -7.23
C ALA A 70 15.08 14.82 -8.54
N TRP A 71 13.76 14.69 -8.61
CA TRP A 71 12.97 15.22 -9.73
C TRP A 71 13.04 16.75 -9.85
N ARG A 72 12.92 17.46 -8.74
CA ARG A 72 13.08 18.93 -8.69
C ARG A 72 14.48 19.38 -9.10
N LYS A 73 15.51 18.59 -8.78
CA LYS A 73 16.91 18.77 -9.22
C LYS A 73 17.13 18.46 -10.70
N GLY A 74 16.13 17.94 -11.41
CA GLY A 74 16.17 17.72 -12.86
C GLY A 74 16.38 16.28 -13.29
N ALA A 75 16.35 15.30 -12.37
CA ALA A 75 16.45 13.88 -12.73
C ALA A 75 15.39 13.48 -13.77
N THR A 76 15.73 12.49 -14.60
CA THR A 76 14.80 11.88 -15.55
C THR A 76 14.06 10.73 -14.89
N ILE A 77 12.95 10.30 -15.48
CA ILE A 77 12.20 9.14 -14.97
C ILE A 77 13.07 7.88 -14.96
N GLU A 78 13.88 7.67 -16.00
CA GLU A 78 14.82 6.54 -16.07
C GLU A 78 15.83 6.55 -14.92
N THR A 79 16.39 7.73 -14.61
CA THR A 79 17.31 7.89 -13.48
C THR A 79 16.63 7.60 -12.15
N LEU A 80 15.39 8.08 -11.95
CA LEU A 80 14.64 7.83 -10.73
C LEU A 80 14.28 6.34 -10.56
N MET A 81 13.87 5.68 -11.65
CA MET A 81 13.58 4.25 -11.63
C MET A 81 14.79 3.42 -11.23
N ARG A 82 15.97 3.75 -11.77
CA ARG A 82 17.22 3.06 -11.45
C ARG A 82 17.67 3.32 -10.01
N ASP A 83 17.73 4.58 -9.62
CA ASP A 83 18.35 4.99 -8.35
C ASP A 83 17.46 4.68 -7.13
N PHE A 84 16.14 4.71 -7.32
CA PHE A 84 15.16 4.43 -6.25
C PHE A 84 14.44 3.08 -6.40
N ASN A 85 14.79 2.29 -7.42
CA ASN A 85 14.17 0.99 -7.74
C ASN A 85 12.64 1.04 -7.77
N ILE A 86 12.09 2.06 -8.44
CA ILE A 86 10.65 2.28 -8.59
C ILE A 86 10.16 1.94 -9.99
N SER A 87 8.89 1.56 -10.11
CA SER A 87 8.26 1.38 -11.42
C SER A 87 7.95 2.73 -12.07
N GLN A 88 7.86 2.74 -13.40
CA GLN A 88 7.49 3.93 -14.16
C GLN A 88 6.11 4.47 -13.75
N SER A 89 5.15 3.56 -13.55
CA SER A 89 3.79 3.93 -13.09
C SER A 89 3.82 4.62 -11.73
N TYR A 90 4.65 4.14 -10.79
CA TYR A 90 4.80 4.75 -9.48
C TYR A 90 5.47 6.13 -9.57
N ALA A 91 6.47 6.30 -10.44
CA ALA A 91 7.09 7.60 -10.68
C ALA A 91 6.05 8.63 -11.17
N TYR A 92 5.19 8.30 -12.14
CA TYR A 92 4.16 9.22 -12.61
C TYR A 92 3.11 9.58 -11.55
N GLU A 93 2.82 8.68 -10.61
CA GLU A 93 1.87 8.93 -9.53
C GLU A 93 2.37 9.98 -8.52
N ILE A 94 3.67 9.94 -8.20
CA ILE A 94 4.23 10.76 -7.11
C ILE A 94 4.87 12.06 -7.58
N LEU A 95 5.25 12.16 -8.85
CA LEU A 95 6.01 13.29 -9.35
C LEU A 95 5.09 14.49 -9.65
N PRO A 96 5.36 15.68 -9.07
CA PRO A 96 4.61 16.88 -9.43
C PRO A 96 4.87 17.22 -10.90
N ALA A 97 3.83 17.67 -11.60
CA ALA A 97 3.95 18.12 -12.99
C ALA A 97 5.10 19.12 -13.10
N LYS A 98 6.05 18.87 -14.03
CA LYS A 98 7.13 19.81 -14.32
C LYS A 98 6.50 21.09 -14.87
N SER A 99 6.19 22.03 -13.97
CA SER A 99 5.90 23.40 -14.35
C SER A 99 7.09 23.86 -15.17
N ARG A 100 6.87 24.04 -16.48
CA ARG A 100 7.85 24.60 -17.41
C ARG A 100 8.20 25.99 -16.90
N ARG A 101 9.19 26.09 -16.00
CA ARG A 101 9.74 27.34 -15.53
C ARG A 101 10.51 27.96 -16.69
N LYS A 102 9.75 28.68 -17.52
CA LYS A 102 10.07 29.83 -18.36
C LYS A 102 11.58 30.13 -18.44
N ARG A 103 12.30 29.40 -19.29
CA ARG A 103 13.65 29.78 -19.74
C ARG A 103 13.51 30.90 -20.77
N ARG A 104 13.03 32.06 -20.31
CA ARG A 104 12.85 33.28 -21.10
C ARG A 104 13.32 34.45 -20.25
N GLN A 105 14.63 34.49 -19.94
CA GLN A 105 15.37 35.67 -19.45
C GLN A 105 16.85 35.29 -19.23
N GLN A 106 17.57 34.97 -20.31
CA GLN A 106 19.03 35.18 -20.45
C GLN A 106 19.32 35.28 -21.96
N ARG A 107 18.72 36.27 -22.60
CA ARG A 107 19.20 36.91 -23.85
C ARG A 107 18.80 38.38 -23.74
N GLY A 108 19.48 39.07 -22.83
CA GLY A 108 19.65 40.51 -22.88
C GLY A 108 21.16 40.74 -22.84
N GLY A 109 21.68 41.55 -23.77
CA GLY A 109 23.08 41.96 -23.80
C GLY A 109 23.75 41.62 -25.13
N GLY A 110 23.68 42.55 -26.07
CA GLY A 110 24.26 42.51 -27.41
C GLY A 110 23.51 43.48 -28.30
#